data_AF-A0A3D2MEK8-F1
#
_entry.id   AF-A0A3D2MEK8-F1
#
_cell.length_a   1.000
_cell.length_b   1.000
_cell.length_c   1.000
_cell.angle_alpha   90.00
_cell.angle_beta   90.00
_cell.angle_gamma   90.00
#
_symmetry.space_group_name_H-M   'P 1'
#
loop_
_entity.id
_entity.type
_entity.pdbx_description
1 polymer ?
#
loop_
_entity_poly.entity_id
_entity_poly.type
_entity_poly.pdbx_seq_one_letter_code
_entity_poly.pdbx_strand_id
1 'polypeptide(L)'
;MNKINNKTVLVSTSSELKDALENDNGYEYIYLENDITLDSGITVNKNKNSVTINGTYQNVMHTLTGMNSVDSSDTIVCISSSQKIKIKNIKIIYTNTNGVVYVPEDNSSYNTIIIYDNVTFTGTQLSVNPYGVVKIDNSNITIQNTNNVESQEVCEAERIIIGGKTNITSNSTNFSLFYFKEDSVSPYIVFSCKSNVIISTDTREFMSGTNKLNFTILHDTSVHLTTGNGFANLADYGTNNVLIDERASFIFLEKSHERIPMWAIFGLLTMKEASTLQIINSYNNTPSDNFNIHFKGTDCSINLDNPKNLTIYTKNSNVLYTDNVLNFNIKCSRINMWQNSTELSQAGDINNIPDYYWYKENDLIKLGGVITSSLTSITKNNFTPSELQTLSDIGNFTFQNRKQFSIGTTYMNIHPINTSKNTISGHTDSFADVLIKYNSTSEIVNADDNGLFEYNLPSTISDNTKVELTSNVSGSFIYKTRTITTPFTGELTLLDANPSIDFSFVPIGDTYIFPKVSDLKTKIVDSRLSSSDWKLYAYINNPLTSSLGYTLENALVFKKFDDETIILTSTPTIVYTGKNNEGIVNFEDLNWSKEKGPLLDLTNDALVANEEYFATIYFYIEE
;
A
#
# COMPACT_ATOMS: atom_id res chain seq x y z
N MET A 1 29.07 8.54 34.71
CA MET A 1 28.39 7.34 34.21
C MET A 1 27.73 6.69 35.40
N ASN A 2 26.40 6.53 35.38
CA ASN A 2 25.64 6.00 36.52
C ASN A 2 25.11 4.60 36.21
N LYS A 3 25.50 3.60 37.00
CA LYS A 3 25.06 2.21 36.81
C LYS A 3 23.64 2.02 37.37
N ILE A 4 22.69 1.61 36.51
CA ILE A 4 21.35 1.20 36.96
C ILE A 4 21.39 -0.26 37.42
N ASN A 5 21.97 -1.15 36.61
CA ASN A 5 22.16 -2.56 36.94
C ASN A 5 23.35 -3.13 36.13
N ASN A 6 23.58 -4.44 36.18
CA ASN A 6 24.72 -5.08 35.51
C ASN A 6 24.71 -4.98 33.97
N LYS A 7 23.55 -4.72 33.36
CA LYS A 7 23.35 -4.62 31.92
C LYS A 7 22.94 -3.22 31.46
N THR A 8 22.63 -2.31 32.38
CA THR A 8 22.04 -1.00 32.07
C THR A 8 22.78 0.14 32.75
N VAL A 9 23.07 1.19 31.97
CA VAL A 9 23.85 2.35 32.41
C VAL A 9 23.26 3.66 31.88
N LEU A 10 23.45 4.76 32.63
CA LEU A 10 23.23 6.12 32.18
C LEU A 10 24.55 6.80 31.83
N VAL A 11 24.54 7.56 30.75
CA VAL A 11 25.67 8.37 30.29
C VAL A 11 25.22 9.80 30.03
N SER A 12 26.09 10.75 30.38
CA SER A 12 25.84 12.19 30.31
C SER A 12 26.84 12.95 29.44
N THR A 13 27.90 12.28 28.97
CA THR A 13 28.99 12.88 28.18
C THR A 13 29.49 11.93 27.08
N SER A 14 30.23 12.47 26.09
CA SER A 14 30.84 11.67 25.03
C SER A 14 31.77 10.59 25.57
N SER A 15 32.63 10.93 26.53
CA SER A 15 33.56 9.96 27.15
C SER A 15 32.83 8.81 27.81
N GLU A 16 31.70 9.07 28.49
CA GLU A 16 30.92 8.03 29.13
C GLU A 16 30.22 7.12 28.10
N LEU A 17 29.66 7.70 27.05
CA LEU A 17 29.07 6.90 25.97
C LEU A 17 30.13 6.02 25.29
N LYS A 18 31.33 6.57 25.05
CA LYS A 18 32.48 5.83 24.52
C LYS A 18 32.86 4.68 25.45
N ASP A 19 33.08 4.95 26.73
CA ASP A 19 33.43 3.92 27.72
C ASP A 19 32.37 2.82 27.83
N ALA A 20 31.08 3.16 27.67
CA ALA A 20 29.99 2.19 27.71
C ALA A 20 29.99 1.25 26.49
N LEU A 21 30.42 1.74 25.33
CA LEU A 21 30.41 1.03 24.05
C LEU A 21 31.73 0.28 23.77
N GLU A 22 32.90 0.85 24.07
CA GLU A 22 34.21 0.26 23.73
C GLU A 22 34.67 -0.81 24.73
N ASN A 23 34.25 -0.72 25.99
CA ASN A 23 34.68 -1.68 27.02
C ASN A 23 33.81 -2.94 27.06
N ASP A 24 34.43 -4.07 27.39
CA ASP A 24 33.73 -5.33 27.68
C ASP A 24 33.17 -5.32 29.11
N ASN A 25 32.16 -4.48 29.31
CA ASN A 25 31.61 -4.13 30.62
C ASN A 25 30.25 -4.81 30.93
N GLY A 26 29.76 -5.67 30.03
CA GLY A 26 28.46 -6.34 30.17
C GLY A 26 27.22 -5.47 29.93
N TYR A 27 27.37 -4.16 29.65
CA TYR A 27 26.23 -3.29 29.34
C TYR A 27 25.64 -3.61 27.97
N GLU A 28 24.32 -3.83 27.96
CA GLU A 28 23.49 -4.09 26.78
C GLU A 28 22.51 -2.93 26.52
N TYR A 29 22.30 -2.05 27.51
CA TYR A 29 21.34 -0.95 27.43
C TYR A 29 21.93 0.34 28.00
N ILE A 30 21.90 1.40 27.21
CA ILE A 30 22.49 2.70 27.53
C ILE A 30 21.40 3.76 27.43
N TYR A 31 21.17 4.52 28.51
CA TYR A 31 20.33 5.70 28.51
C TYR A 31 21.18 6.96 28.37
N LEU A 32 20.72 7.91 27.56
CA LEU A 32 21.23 9.28 27.63
C LEU A 32 20.47 10.03 28.72
N GLU A 33 21.19 10.70 29.62
CA GLU A 33 20.61 11.59 30.65
C GLU A 33 20.88 13.08 30.37
N ASN A 34 21.59 13.38 29.28
CA ASN A 34 21.85 14.71 28.76
C ASN A 34 21.99 14.66 27.23
N ASP A 35 21.91 15.83 26.59
CA ASP A 35 22.37 15.97 25.21
C ASP A 35 23.88 15.70 25.14
N ILE A 36 24.33 14.95 24.13
CA ILE A 36 25.72 14.54 23.96
C ILE A 36 26.21 14.98 22.58
N THR A 37 27.32 15.71 22.54
CA THR A 37 28.12 15.91 21.32
C THR A 37 29.33 14.98 21.38
N LEU A 38 29.58 14.21 20.32
CA LEU A 38 30.75 13.33 20.26
C LEU A 38 32.04 14.14 20.12
N ASP A 39 33.02 13.85 20.97
CA ASP A 39 34.36 14.47 20.94
C ASP A 39 35.40 13.57 20.25
N SER A 40 35.07 12.30 20.05
CA SER A 40 35.90 11.32 19.32
C SER A 40 35.03 10.18 18.80
N GLY A 41 35.54 9.45 17.80
CA GLY A 41 34.96 8.19 17.34
C GLY A 41 34.84 7.12 18.43
N ILE A 42 33.93 6.16 18.22
CA ILE A 42 33.63 5.08 19.16
C ILE A 42 33.67 3.74 18.42
N THR A 43 34.58 2.84 18.79
CA THR A 43 34.59 1.47 18.25
C THR A 43 33.85 0.52 19.18
N VAL A 44 32.67 0.05 18.77
CA VAL A 44 31.87 -0.86 19.61
C VAL A 44 32.65 -2.14 19.88
N ASN A 45 32.72 -2.52 21.16
CA ASN A 45 33.43 -3.72 21.57
C ASN A 45 32.91 -4.96 20.82
N LYS A 46 33.81 -5.72 20.19
CA LYS A 46 33.46 -6.92 19.40
C LYS A 46 32.69 -8.00 20.19
N ASN A 47 32.80 -8.02 21.52
CA ASN A 47 32.11 -8.98 22.39
C ASN A 47 30.66 -8.57 22.69
N LYS A 48 30.24 -7.34 22.35
CA LYS A 48 28.86 -6.89 22.50
C LYS A 48 28.02 -7.38 21.32
N ASN A 49 27.31 -8.48 21.50
CA ASN A 49 26.42 -9.03 20.48
C ASN A 49 25.20 -8.13 20.23
N SER A 50 24.67 -7.47 21.26
CA SER A 50 23.59 -6.50 21.11
C SER A 50 23.71 -5.37 22.10
N VAL A 51 23.47 -4.14 21.64
CA VAL A 51 23.41 -2.94 22.48
C VAL A 51 22.28 -2.04 22.03
N THR A 52 21.58 -1.45 23.00
CA THR A 52 20.57 -0.41 22.77
C THR A 52 21.05 0.92 23.33
N ILE A 53 21.05 1.97 22.51
CA ILE A 53 21.22 3.37 22.89
C ILE A 53 19.84 4.01 22.87
N ASN A 54 19.31 4.34 24.05
CA ASN A 54 18.04 5.02 24.22
C ASN A 54 18.29 6.47 24.61
N GLY A 55 17.89 7.41 23.73
CA GLY A 55 18.03 8.84 23.98
C GLY A 55 17.05 9.41 24.99
N THR A 56 16.14 8.60 25.57
CA THR A 56 15.12 9.07 26.49
C THR A 56 15.23 8.42 27.86
N TYR A 57 15.37 9.24 28.90
CA TYR A 57 15.35 8.82 30.29
C TYR A 57 14.34 9.66 31.09
N GLN A 58 13.55 9.02 31.96
CA GLN A 58 12.48 9.68 32.75
C GLN A 58 11.55 10.59 31.91
N ASN A 59 11.19 10.12 30.71
CA ASN A 59 10.37 10.84 29.72
C ASN A 59 10.99 12.15 29.16
N VAL A 60 12.28 12.37 29.37
CA VAL A 60 13.04 13.45 28.73
C VAL A 60 13.86 12.86 27.59
N MET A 61 13.60 13.32 26.35
CA MET A 61 14.31 12.90 25.15
C MET A 61 15.48 13.86 24.87
N HIS A 62 16.66 13.28 24.65
CA HIS A 62 17.93 13.97 24.42
C HIS A 62 18.40 13.86 22.96
N THR A 63 19.40 14.68 22.64
CA THR A 63 20.03 14.80 21.33
C THR A 63 21.43 14.19 21.33
N LEU A 64 21.74 13.39 20.31
CA LEU A 64 23.11 12.98 19.96
C LEU A 64 23.60 13.79 18.77
N THR A 65 24.65 14.58 18.96
CA THR A 65 25.33 15.32 17.90
C THR A 65 26.63 14.63 17.54
N GLY A 66 26.80 14.27 16.27
CA GLY A 66 28.04 13.69 15.76
C GLY A 66 29.19 14.69 15.71
N MET A 67 30.40 14.18 15.50
CA MET A 67 31.55 15.02 15.20
C MET A 67 31.32 15.76 13.87
N ASN A 68 31.83 16.99 13.78
CA ASN A 68 31.95 17.71 12.51
C ASN A 68 33.14 17.17 11.72
N SER A 69 33.03 15.91 11.27
CA SER A 69 34.07 15.16 10.56
C SER A 69 33.44 14.27 9.49
N VAL A 70 34.23 13.94 8.48
CA VAL A 70 33.90 12.96 7.42
C VAL A 70 34.78 11.70 7.52
N ASP A 71 35.68 11.63 8.50
CA ASP A 71 36.51 10.46 8.73
C ASP A 71 35.65 9.29 9.22
N SER A 72 35.77 8.11 8.61
CA SER A 72 34.97 6.95 8.97
C SER A 72 35.27 6.41 10.38
N SER A 73 36.39 6.81 10.97
CA SER A 73 36.72 6.52 12.37
C SER A 73 36.05 7.47 13.36
N ASP A 74 35.58 8.65 12.92
CA ASP A 74 34.95 9.70 13.76
C ASP A 74 33.43 9.51 13.92
N THR A 75 32.97 8.26 13.94
CA THR A 75 31.57 7.88 14.18
C THR A 75 31.49 6.66 15.10
N ILE A 76 30.30 6.07 15.27
CA ILE A 76 30.15 4.78 15.95
C ILE A 76 30.45 3.67 14.95
N VAL A 77 31.56 2.98 15.13
CA VAL A 77 32.04 1.93 14.23
C VAL A 77 31.77 0.55 14.83
N CYS A 78 31.19 -0.35 14.03
CA CYS A 78 31.01 -1.75 14.39
C CYS A 78 31.93 -2.64 13.55
N ILE A 79 32.80 -3.41 14.20
CA ILE A 79 33.85 -4.21 13.55
C ILE A 79 33.64 -5.72 13.68
N SER A 80 32.45 -6.17 14.09
CA SER A 80 32.14 -7.59 14.28
C SER A 80 30.97 -8.00 13.40
N SER A 81 31.05 -9.22 12.85
CA SER A 81 30.22 -9.70 11.74
C SER A 81 28.74 -9.96 12.06
N SER A 82 28.29 -9.75 13.30
CA SER A 82 26.92 -10.10 13.72
C SER A 82 26.40 -9.25 14.89
N GLN A 83 26.85 -8.01 15.04
CA GLN A 83 26.35 -7.15 16.11
C GLN A 83 24.94 -6.64 15.80
N LYS A 84 24.14 -6.41 16.84
CA LYS A 84 22.84 -5.73 16.75
C LYS A 84 22.87 -4.42 17.54
N ILE A 85 22.87 -3.29 16.83
CA ILE A 85 22.82 -1.96 17.42
C ILE A 85 21.42 -1.40 17.27
N LYS A 86 20.77 -1.03 18.38
CA LYS A 86 19.49 -0.35 18.36
C LYS A 86 19.63 1.06 18.91
N ILE A 87 19.28 2.06 18.10
CA ILE A 87 19.21 3.46 18.50
C ILE A 87 17.73 3.84 18.56
N LYS A 88 17.26 4.33 19.71
CA LYS A 88 15.84 4.61 19.90
C LYS A 88 15.50 5.83 20.75
N ASN A 89 14.31 6.38 20.51
CA ASN A 89 13.73 7.52 21.24
C ASN A 89 14.75 8.67 21.39
N ILE A 90 15.27 9.17 20.28
CA ILE A 90 16.41 10.10 20.28
C ILE A 90 16.32 11.09 19.12
N LYS A 91 16.86 12.29 19.33
CA LYS A 91 17.14 13.24 18.26
C LYS A 91 18.60 13.12 17.83
N ILE A 92 18.89 13.15 16.54
CA ILE A 92 20.25 12.98 16.03
C ILE A 92 20.56 14.06 15.01
N ILE A 93 21.71 14.71 15.18
CA ILE A 93 22.29 15.65 14.22
C ILE A 93 23.66 15.14 13.83
N TYR A 94 23.92 14.89 12.55
CA TYR A 94 25.14 14.22 12.13
C TYR A 94 25.72 14.75 10.82
N THR A 95 27.02 15.00 10.80
CA THR A 95 27.76 15.50 9.62
C THR A 95 28.46 14.39 8.85
N ASN A 96 28.79 13.28 9.51
CA ASN A 96 29.64 12.24 8.94
C ASN A 96 28.93 11.48 7.80
N THR A 97 29.59 11.39 6.65
CA THR A 97 29.15 10.64 5.46
C THR A 97 29.36 9.13 5.57
N ASN A 98 29.61 8.61 6.77
CA ASN A 98 29.56 7.18 7.08
C ASN A 98 28.36 6.84 7.98
N GLY A 99 27.47 7.81 8.20
CA GLY A 99 26.30 7.68 9.05
C GLY A 99 26.59 7.71 10.54
N VAL A 100 25.53 7.59 11.33
CA VAL A 100 25.57 7.52 12.80
C VAL A 100 26.27 6.24 13.25
N VAL A 101 26.00 5.15 12.54
CA VAL A 101 26.66 3.85 12.72
C VAL A 101 27.23 3.40 11.39
N TYR A 102 28.54 3.15 11.41
CA TYR A 102 29.34 2.68 10.28
C TYR A 102 29.76 1.23 10.50
N VAL A 103 29.61 0.41 9.47
CA VAL A 103 30.14 -0.95 9.39
C VAL A 103 31.12 -1.00 8.22
N PRO A 104 32.42 -1.26 8.45
CA PRO A 104 33.41 -1.30 7.38
C PRO A 104 33.10 -2.33 6.29
N GLU A 105 33.50 -2.01 5.06
CA GLU A 105 33.24 -2.88 3.90
C GLU A 105 34.24 -4.02 3.72
N ASP A 106 35.23 -4.12 4.61
CA ASP A 106 36.37 -5.02 4.49
C ASP A 106 35.99 -6.51 4.54
N ASN A 107 34.74 -6.81 4.95
CA ASN A 107 34.26 -8.17 5.05
C ASN A 107 32.79 -8.32 4.65
N SER A 108 32.54 -8.95 3.50
CA SER A 108 31.20 -9.26 3.00
C SER A 108 30.42 -10.28 3.84
N SER A 109 31.04 -10.89 4.86
CA SER A 109 30.32 -11.73 5.85
C SER A 109 29.66 -10.93 6.97
N TYR A 110 29.85 -9.61 7.03
CA TYR A 110 29.19 -8.76 8.02
C TYR A 110 27.67 -8.75 7.80
N ASN A 111 26.93 -9.27 8.79
CA ASN A 111 25.48 -9.26 8.86
C ASN A 111 24.99 -8.48 10.08
N THR A 112 25.65 -7.34 10.34
CA THR A 112 25.30 -6.44 11.43
C THR A 112 23.89 -5.89 11.23
N ILE A 113 23.10 -5.81 12.29
CA ILE A 113 21.74 -5.28 12.26
C ILE A 113 21.73 -3.93 12.98
N ILE A 114 21.41 -2.87 12.26
CA ILE A 114 21.25 -1.52 12.82
C ILE A 114 19.77 -1.17 12.81
N ILE A 115 19.23 -0.75 13.94
CA ILE A 115 17.81 -0.41 14.11
C ILE A 115 17.69 1.02 14.61
N TYR A 116 16.98 1.86 13.86
CA TYR A 116 16.52 3.19 14.27
C TYR A 116 15.03 3.11 14.58
N ASP A 117 14.64 3.36 15.83
CA ASP A 117 13.26 3.22 16.31
C ASP A 117 12.81 4.47 17.08
N ASN A 118 11.84 5.21 16.57
CA ASN A 118 11.44 6.52 17.12
C ASN A 118 12.62 7.52 17.15
N VAL A 119 13.25 7.70 15.99
CA VAL A 119 14.39 8.60 15.79
C VAL A 119 13.94 9.83 14.99
N THR A 120 14.37 11.01 15.42
CA THR A 120 14.34 12.22 14.57
C THR A 120 15.76 12.53 14.13
N PHE A 121 16.07 12.33 12.85
CA PHE A 121 17.40 12.50 12.28
C PHE A 121 17.46 13.70 11.35
N THR A 122 18.53 14.47 11.45
CA THR A 122 18.90 15.49 10.46
C THR A 122 20.40 15.44 10.22
N GLY A 123 20.83 15.21 8.99
CA GLY A 123 22.25 15.07 8.70
C GLY A 123 22.56 14.69 7.27
N THR A 124 23.82 14.36 7.02
CA THR A 124 24.29 14.01 5.67
C THR A 124 23.95 12.58 5.25
N GLN A 125 23.99 11.61 6.18
CA GLN A 125 23.65 10.20 5.95
C GLN A 125 23.24 9.53 7.26
N LEU A 126 22.26 8.64 7.26
CA LEU A 126 21.80 7.98 8.50
C LEU A 126 22.73 6.83 8.88
N SER A 127 23.09 5.95 7.94
CA SER A 127 23.81 4.72 8.24
C SER A 127 24.57 4.17 7.04
N VAL A 128 25.71 3.52 7.28
CA VAL A 128 26.44 2.73 6.28
C VAL A 128 26.65 1.32 6.82
N ASN A 129 26.02 0.34 6.18
CA ASN A 129 26.05 -1.08 6.55
C ASN A 129 25.90 -2.00 5.33
N PRO A 130 26.85 -1.95 4.39
CA PRO A 130 26.67 -2.40 3.00
C PRO A 130 26.33 -3.88 2.83
N TYR A 131 26.69 -4.74 3.79
CA TYR A 131 26.40 -6.18 3.77
C TYR A 131 25.39 -6.60 4.86
N GLY A 132 24.96 -5.68 5.71
CA GLY A 132 24.07 -5.94 6.85
C GLY A 132 22.61 -5.54 6.61
N VAL A 133 21.93 -5.27 7.71
CA VAL A 133 20.53 -4.85 7.76
C VAL A 133 20.43 -3.46 8.39
N VAL A 134 19.67 -2.57 7.76
CA VAL A 134 19.23 -1.30 8.36
C VAL A 134 17.71 -1.33 8.51
N LYS A 135 17.21 -1.22 9.74
CA LYS A 135 15.78 -1.09 10.03
C LYS A 135 15.46 0.32 10.51
N ILE A 136 14.44 0.95 9.92
CA ILE A 136 13.95 2.28 10.28
C ILE A 136 12.47 2.16 10.64
N ASP A 137 12.12 2.52 11.88
CA ASP A 137 10.78 2.32 12.43
C ASP A 137 10.33 3.56 13.20
N ASN A 138 9.06 3.97 13.02
CA ASN A 138 8.46 5.13 13.67
C ASN A 138 9.30 6.42 13.64
N SER A 139 10.04 6.66 12.56
CA SER A 139 11.12 7.68 12.55
C SER A 139 10.87 8.81 11.54
N ASN A 140 11.46 9.97 11.80
CA ASN A 140 11.51 11.10 10.87
C ASN A 140 12.96 11.33 10.47
N ILE A 141 13.30 11.08 9.21
CA ILE A 141 14.66 11.16 8.69
C ILE A 141 14.74 12.27 7.64
N THR A 142 15.64 13.23 7.84
CA THR A 142 15.91 14.30 6.87
C THR A 142 17.38 14.30 6.47
N ILE A 143 17.63 14.03 5.20
CA ILE A 143 18.96 14.07 4.58
C ILE A 143 19.19 15.45 3.96
N GLN A 144 20.21 16.16 4.44
CA GLN A 144 20.55 17.52 4.01
C GLN A 144 22.02 17.87 4.25
N ASN A 145 22.52 18.85 3.49
CA ASN A 145 23.84 19.42 3.75
C ASN A 145 23.94 19.89 5.20
N THR A 146 25.01 19.50 5.88
CA THR A 146 25.21 19.78 7.30
C THR A 146 26.67 20.17 7.51
N ASN A 147 26.94 21.30 8.16
CA ASN A 147 28.29 21.81 8.41
C ASN A 147 29.16 21.92 7.13
N ASN A 148 28.57 22.34 6.01
CA ASN A 148 29.19 22.40 4.68
C ASN A 148 29.64 21.05 4.09
N VAL A 149 29.23 19.94 4.70
CA VAL A 149 29.36 18.61 4.10
C VAL A 149 28.08 18.31 3.33
N GLU A 150 28.27 17.78 2.13
CA GLU A 150 27.19 17.45 1.22
C GLU A 150 26.37 16.26 1.73
N SER A 151 25.04 16.32 1.57
CA SER A 151 24.13 15.20 1.78
C SER A 151 24.43 14.01 0.84
N GLN A 152 24.37 12.80 1.38
CA GLN A 152 24.55 11.54 0.68
C GLN A 152 23.19 10.83 0.51
N GLU A 153 23.19 9.50 0.43
CA GLU A 153 22.02 8.64 0.58
C GLU A 153 21.44 8.71 2.00
N VAL A 154 20.25 8.15 2.18
CA VAL A 154 19.71 7.83 3.52
C VAL A 154 20.58 6.75 4.16
N CYS A 155 20.79 5.64 3.47
CA CYS A 155 21.71 4.61 3.92
C CYS A 155 22.23 3.74 2.79
N GLU A 156 23.37 3.11 3.05
CA GLU A 156 23.92 2.01 2.26
C GLU A 156 23.68 0.71 3.01
N ALA A 157 23.00 -0.25 2.38
CA ALA A 157 22.73 -1.54 3.01
C ALA A 157 22.41 -2.62 1.98
N GLU A 158 22.71 -3.87 2.30
CA GLU A 158 22.18 -5.00 1.51
C GLU A 158 20.67 -5.15 1.76
N ARG A 159 20.24 -4.96 3.01
CA ARG A 159 18.86 -5.22 3.44
C ARG A 159 18.28 -4.05 4.20
N ILE A 160 17.13 -3.56 3.75
CA ILE A 160 16.44 -2.43 4.37
C ILE A 160 15.04 -2.87 4.82
N ILE A 161 14.66 -2.50 6.04
CA ILE A 161 13.32 -2.74 6.58
C ILE A 161 12.76 -1.41 7.06
N ILE A 162 11.61 -0.99 6.55
CA ILE A 162 10.96 0.26 6.96
C ILE A 162 9.61 -0.07 7.56
N GLY A 163 9.26 0.52 8.70
CA GLY A 163 8.02 0.23 9.39
C GLY A 163 7.45 1.39 10.19
N GLY A 164 6.30 1.15 10.80
CA GLY A 164 5.61 2.10 11.67
C GLY A 164 5.16 3.35 10.93
N LYS A 165 5.03 4.46 11.65
CA LYS A 165 4.78 5.77 11.05
C LYS A 165 6.11 6.47 10.75
N THR A 166 6.63 6.28 9.54
CA THR A 166 7.97 6.73 9.16
C THR A 166 7.93 7.73 8.00
N ASN A 167 8.65 8.85 8.14
CA ASN A 167 8.85 9.83 7.10
C ASN A 167 10.34 9.94 6.76
N ILE A 168 10.68 9.89 5.47
CA ILE A 168 12.05 10.03 4.97
C ILE A 168 12.06 11.09 3.88
N THR A 169 12.85 12.15 4.07
CA THR A 169 13.03 13.20 3.08
C THR A 169 14.50 13.38 2.76
N SER A 170 14.84 13.57 1.48
CA SER A 170 16.19 13.92 1.06
C SER A 170 16.19 15.16 0.18
N ASN A 171 17.06 16.09 0.53
CA ASN A 171 17.39 17.27 -0.25
C ASN A 171 18.63 17.03 -1.14
N SER A 172 19.04 15.77 -1.32
CA SER A 172 20.31 15.45 -1.97
C SER A 172 20.35 15.90 -3.43
N THR A 173 21.39 16.69 -3.68
CA THR A 173 21.92 17.10 -4.97
C THR A 173 22.30 15.99 -5.90
N ASN A 174 22.90 14.92 -5.38
CA ASN A 174 23.81 14.07 -6.15
C ASN A 174 23.64 12.57 -5.91
N PHE A 175 22.88 12.19 -4.88
CA PHE A 175 22.74 10.80 -4.46
C PHE A 175 21.27 10.39 -4.43
N SER A 176 21.00 9.14 -4.82
CA SER A 176 19.69 8.50 -4.69
C SER A 176 19.34 8.33 -3.20
N LEU A 177 18.11 7.93 -2.87
CA LEU A 177 17.73 7.72 -1.47
C LEU A 177 18.46 6.54 -0.82
N PHE A 178 18.67 5.45 -1.54
CA PHE A 178 19.28 4.23 -1.01
C PHE A 178 20.32 3.67 -1.96
N TYR A 179 21.44 3.18 -1.41
CA TYR A 179 22.44 2.47 -2.19
C TYR A 179 22.50 1.00 -1.77
N PHE A 180 22.40 0.12 -2.77
CA PHE A 180 22.56 -1.33 -2.62
C PHE A 180 23.77 -1.74 -3.46
N LYS A 181 24.77 -2.40 -2.87
CA LYS A 181 26.00 -2.74 -3.60
C LYS A 181 25.74 -3.69 -4.77
N GLU A 182 26.54 -3.55 -5.82
CA GLU A 182 26.47 -4.38 -7.03
C GLU A 182 26.78 -5.86 -6.75
N ASP A 183 27.69 -6.10 -5.80
CA ASP A 183 28.12 -7.42 -5.37
C ASP A 183 27.19 -8.05 -4.31
N SER A 184 26.13 -7.35 -3.87
CA SER A 184 25.11 -7.92 -2.99
C SER A 184 24.48 -9.16 -3.61
N VAL A 185 24.34 -10.20 -2.79
CA VAL A 185 23.86 -11.51 -3.25
C VAL A 185 22.33 -11.54 -3.26
N SER A 186 21.71 -10.98 -2.23
CA SER A 186 20.25 -10.99 -2.07
C SER A 186 19.73 -9.69 -1.45
N PRO A 187 19.91 -8.55 -2.14
CA PRO A 187 19.46 -7.28 -1.60
C PRO A 187 17.93 -7.23 -1.55
N TYR A 188 17.39 -6.62 -0.50
CA TYR A 188 15.94 -6.41 -0.40
C TYR A 188 15.59 -5.12 0.34
N ILE A 189 14.40 -4.62 0.04
CA ILE A 189 13.69 -3.65 0.86
C ILE A 189 12.28 -4.16 1.18
N VAL A 190 11.94 -4.16 2.47
CA VAL A 190 10.64 -4.61 2.97
C VAL A 190 9.97 -3.48 3.76
N PHE A 191 8.74 -3.14 3.39
CA PHE A 191 7.87 -2.28 4.18
C PHE A 191 6.99 -3.17 5.07
N SER A 192 7.13 -2.99 6.38
CA SER A 192 6.55 -3.85 7.41
C SER A 192 5.03 -3.68 7.50
N CYS A 193 4.32 -4.75 7.90
CA CYS A 193 2.86 -4.74 8.03
C CYS A 193 2.34 -3.55 8.85
N LYS A 194 1.12 -3.10 8.55
CA LYS A 194 0.42 -2.02 9.28
C LYS A 194 1.23 -0.72 9.41
N SER A 195 2.09 -0.44 8.44
CA SER A 195 2.93 0.76 8.44
C SER A 195 2.34 1.87 7.56
N ASN A 196 2.71 3.10 7.87
CA ASN A 196 2.42 4.27 7.06
C ASN A 196 3.73 5.01 6.80
N VAL A 197 4.22 4.89 5.56
CA VAL A 197 5.56 5.32 5.18
C VAL A 197 5.48 6.35 4.06
N ILE A 198 6.09 7.51 4.29
CA ILE A 198 6.21 8.57 3.28
C ILE A 198 7.69 8.78 2.99
N ILE A 199 8.05 8.69 1.71
CA ILE A 199 9.42 8.86 1.23
C ILE A 199 9.43 9.88 0.11
N SER A 200 10.31 10.88 0.20
CA SER A 200 10.43 11.88 -0.86
C SER A 200 11.86 12.35 -1.13
N THR A 201 12.17 12.50 -2.41
CA THR A 201 13.29 13.31 -2.92
C THR A 201 12.78 14.08 -4.13
N ASP A 202 12.98 15.40 -4.19
CA ASP A 202 12.47 16.20 -5.31
C ASP A 202 13.42 16.26 -6.51
N THR A 203 14.66 15.79 -6.34
CA THR A 203 15.76 15.95 -7.31
C THR A 203 16.35 14.63 -7.79
N ARG A 204 16.14 13.54 -7.06
CA ARG A 204 16.84 12.26 -7.26
C ARG A 204 15.90 11.08 -7.32
N GLU A 205 16.51 9.90 -7.43
CA GLU A 205 15.90 8.61 -7.61
C GLU A 205 15.77 7.87 -6.28
N PHE A 206 15.00 6.79 -6.28
CA PHE A 206 14.85 5.95 -5.10
C PHE A 206 16.12 5.18 -4.77
N MET A 207 16.82 4.63 -5.77
CA MET A 207 17.96 3.76 -5.51
C MET A 207 19.09 3.81 -6.55
N SER A 208 20.25 3.30 -6.16
CA SER A 208 21.37 3.00 -7.06
C SER A 208 22.07 1.68 -6.69
N GLY A 209 22.79 1.09 -7.66
CA GLY A 209 23.78 0.03 -7.44
C GLY A 209 23.38 -1.42 -7.72
N THR A 210 22.13 -1.75 -8.08
CA THR A 210 21.80 -3.15 -8.41
C THR A 210 20.52 -3.29 -9.24
N ASN A 211 20.37 -4.44 -9.91
CA ASN A 211 19.11 -4.94 -10.49
C ASN A 211 18.55 -6.17 -9.75
N LYS A 212 19.20 -6.60 -8.67
CA LYS A 212 18.83 -7.80 -7.91
C LYS A 212 17.85 -7.51 -6.77
N LEU A 213 17.44 -6.26 -6.59
CA LEU A 213 16.67 -5.79 -5.43
C LEU A 213 15.28 -6.45 -5.39
N ASN A 214 14.98 -7.20 -4.32
CA ASN A 214 13.61 -7.59 -4.03
C ASN A 214 12.88 -6.46 -3.29
N PHE A 215 11.75 -6.01 -3.82
CA PHE A 215 10.95 -4.92 -3.27
C PHE A 215 9.61 -5.47 -2.78
N THR A 216 9.32 -5.33 -1.49
CA THR A 216 8.12 -5.92 -0.89
C THR A 216 7.41 -4.92 0.00
N ILE A 217 6.11 -4.75 -0.21
CA ILE A 217 5.21 -4.04 0.70
C ILE A 217 4.26 -5.07 1.27
N LEU A 218 4.40 -5.33 2.58
CA LEU A 218 3.58 -6.32 3.28
C LEU A 218 2.16 -5.82 3.54
N HIS A 219 1.27 -6.74 3.89
CA HIS A 219 -0.15 -6.46 4.02
C HIS A 219 -0.49 -5.30 4.98
N ASP A 220 -1.61 -4.65 4.72
CA ASP A 220 -2.14 -3.52 5.51
C ASP A 220 -1.18 -2.31 5.61
N THR A 221 -0.21 -2.21 4.69
CA THR A 221 0.82 -1.15 4.70
C THR A 221 0.53 -0.12 3.62
N SER A 222 0.72 1.17 3.94
CA SER A 222 0.66 2.26 2.97
C SER A 222 2.05 2.88 2.78
N VAL A 223 2.50 2.95 1.53
CA VAL A 223 3.76 3.58 1.14
C VAL A 223 3.48 4.63 0.07
N HIS A 224 3.91 5.86 0.32
CA HIS A 224 3.92 6.93 -0.67
C HIS A 224 5.36 7.32 -0.98
N LEU A 225 5.79 7.06 -2.21
CA LEU A 225 7.07 7.46 -2.76
C LEU A 225 6.87 8.61 -3.76
N THR A 226 7.59 9.70 -3.54
CA THR A 226 7.75 10.78 -4.52
C THR A 226 9.22 10.93 -4.90
N THR A 227 9.54 10.90 -6.19
CA THR A 227 10.90 11.14 -6.68
C THR A 227 10.94 12.29 -7.68
N GLY A 228 12.10 12.94 -7.78
CA GLY A 228 12.41 13.82 -8.89
C GLY A 228 12.60 12.98 -10.16
N ASN A 229 13.48 11.99 -10.06
CA ASN A 229 13.95 11.18 -11.18
C ASN A 229 13.62 9.71 -10.93
N GLY A 230 12.64 9.11 -11.61
CA GLY A 230 12.35 7.66 -11.61
C GLY A 230 12.62 6.87 -10.32
N PHE A 231 12.94 5.58 -10.49
CA PHE A 231 13.23 4.64 -9.40
C PHE A 231 14.72 4.41 -9.21
N ALA A 232 15.49 4.34 -10.31
CA ALA A 232 16.93 4.08 -10.27
C ALA A 232 17.71 5.07 -11.11
N ASN A 233 18.99 5.30 -10.79
CA ASN A 233 19.85 6.27 -11.49
C ASN A 233 20.47 5.76 -12.81
N LEU A 234 20.46 4.46 -13.05
CA LEU A 234 20.91 3.84 -14.31
C LEU A 234 19.84 2.89 -14.86
N ALA A 235 19.80 2.76 -16.18
CA ALA A 235 18.83 1.89 -16.85
C ALA A 235 18.99 0.39 -16.50
N ASP A 236 20.20 -0.03 -16.11
CA ASP A 236 20.50 -1.43 -15.76
C ASP A 236 20.35 -1.70 -14.26
N TYR A 237 19.81 -0.75 -13.50
CA TYR A 237 19.42 -0.91 -12.09
C TYR A 237 17.91 -0.92 -11.95
N GLY A 238 17.42 -1.45 -10.83
CA GLY A 238 16.00 -1.54 -10.53
C GLY A 238 15.67 -2.74 -9.65
N THR A 239 14.43 -3.20 -9.73
CA THR A 239 13.94 -4.32 -8.90
C THR A 239 14.00 -5.63 -9.66
N ASN A 240 14.42 -6.70 -8.98
CA ASN A 240 14.25 -8.06 -9.45
C ASN A 240 12.78 -8.48 -9.31
N ASN A 241 12.31 -8.69 -8.08
CA ASN A 241 10.92 -9.03 -7.81
C ASN A 241 10.22 -7.94 -7.01
N VAL A 242 8.97 -7.68 -7.37
CA VAL A 242 8.08 -6.74 -6.71
C VAL A 242 6.87 -7.49 -6.18
N LEU A 243 6.60 -7.35 -4.88
CA LEU A 243 5.40 -7.85 -4.22
C LEU A 243 4.66 -6.69 -3.56
N ILE A 244 3.42 -6.45 -4.00
CA ILE A 244 2.43 -5.64 -3.29
C ILE A 244 1.42 -6.59 -2.69
N ASP A 245 1.52 -6.80 -1.38
CA ASP A 245 0.78 -7.82 -0.66
C ASP A 245 -0.68 -7.42 -0.38
N GLU A 246 -1.47 -8.30 0.23
CA GLU A 246 -2.90 -8.10 0.44
C GLU A 246 -3.21 -6.79 1.17
N ARG A 247 -4.18 -6.02 0.66
CA ARG A 247 -4.59 -4.71 1.22
C ARG A 247 -3.44 -3.68 1.38
N ALA A 248 -2.25 -3.97 0.85
CA ALA A 248 -1.16 -3.01 0.82
C ALA A 248 -1.41 -1.93 -0.25
N SER A 249 -0.86 -0.74 -0.05
CA SER A 249 -0.99 0.39 -0.95
C SER A 249 0.38 0.98 -1.25
N PHE A 250 0.69 1.10 -2.53
CA PHE A 250 1.87 1.81 -3.02
C PHE A 250 1.48 2.91 -4.00
N ILE A 251 1.87 4.14 -3.69
CA ILE A 251 1.76 5.27 -4.61
C ILE A 251 3.19 5.70 -4.96
N PHE A 252 3.52 5.65 -6.23
CA PHE A 252 4.78 6.10 -6.78
C PHE A 252 4.56 7.25 -7.76
N LEU A 253 5.02 8.44 -7.37
CA LEU A 253 4.93 9.66 -8.14
C LEU A 253 6.33 10.12 -8.60
N GLU A 254 6.52 10.27 -9.91
CA GLU A 254 7.68 10.95 -10.48
C GLU A 254 7.28 12.38 -10.89
N LYS A 255 8.05 13.39 -10.46
CA LYS A 255 7.78 14.82 -10.70
C LYS A 255 8.56 15.42 -11.86
N SER A 256 9.75 14.92 -12.14
CA SER A 256 10.60 15.35 -13.25
C SER A 256 10.73 14.19 -14.25
N HIS A 257 11.89 14.06 -14.88
CA HIS A 257 12.23 12.89 -15.67
C HIS A 257 13.75 12.75 -15.77
N GLU A 258 14.18 11.52 -16.01
CA GLU A 258 15.45 11.19 -16.64
C GLU A 258 15.19 10.42 -17.94
N ARG A 259 16.20 10.29 -18.82
CA ARG A 259 16.09 9.49 -20.06
C ARG A 259 16.27 7.99 -19.81
N ILE A 260 15.55 7.48 -18.82
CA ILE A 260 15.46 6.07 -18.41
C ILE A 260 14.00 5.81 -18.02
N PRO A 261 13.53 4.54 -17.95
CA PRO A 261 12.19 4.26 -17.46
C PRO A 261 12.00 4.73 -16.02
N MET A 262 10.78 5.13 -15.67
CA MET A 262 10.41 5.46 -14.29
C MET A 262 10.68 4.27 -13.36
N TRP A 263 10.40 3.03 -13.80
CA TRP A 263 10.69 1.82 -13.02
C TRP A 263 11.12 0.64 -13.89
N ALA A 264 12.36 0.18 -13.74
CA ALA A 264 12.84 -1.05 -14.37
C ALA A 264 12.61 -2.28 -13.46
N ILE A 265 12.05 -3.35 -14.04
CA ILE A 265 11.80 -4.63 -13.39
C ILE A 265 12.50 -5.77 -14.16
N PHE A 266 13.24 -6.62 -13.45
CA PHE A 266 14.05 -7.70 -14.02
C PHE A 266 13.46 -9.10 -13.76
N GLY A 267 12.39 -9.20 -12.98
CA GLY A 267 11.70 -10.44 -12.66
C GLY A 267 10.19 -10.24 -12.56
N LEU A 268 9.60 -10.51 -11.41
CA LEU A 268 8.15 -10.59 -11.23
C LEU A 268 7.55 -9.28 -10.72
N LEU A 269 6.40 -8.88 -11.24
CA LEU A 269 5.49 -7.93 -10.59
C LEU A 269 4.25 -8.69 -10.10
N THR A 270 4.09 -8.79 -8.78
CA THR A 270 2.95 -9.47 -8.15
C THR A 270 2.12 -8.52 -7.31
N MET A 271 0.82 -8.48 -7.58
CA MET A 271 -0.18 -7.78 -6.78
C MET A 271 -1.20 -8.77 -6.23
N LYS A 272 -1.41 -8.75 -4.91
CA LYS A 272 -2.35 -9.62 -4.21
C LYS A 272 -3.73 -8.98 -4.05
N GLU A 273 -4.65 -9.74 -3.47
CA GLU A 273 -6.04 -9.32 -3.34
C GLU A 273 -6.18 -8.01 -2.56
N ALA A 274 -7.08 -7.14 -3.04
CA ALA A 274 -7.36 -5.83 -2.46
C ALA A 274 -6.16 -4.86 -2.39
N SER A 275 -5.01 -5.21 -2.98
CA SER A 275 -3.84 -4.32 -3.04
C SER A 275 -4.07 -3.13 -3.96
N THR A 276 -3.31 -2.06 -3.75
CA THR A 276 -3.35 -0.82 -4.53
C THR A 276 -1.96 -0.46 -5.03
N LEU A 277 -1.82 -0.18 -6.33
CA LEU A 277 -0.60 0.36 -6.94
C LEU A 277 -0.95 1.54 -7.86
N GLN A 278 -0.34 2.69 -7.62
CA GLN A 278 -0.42 3.84 -8.51
C GLN A 278 0.99 4.24 -8.97
N ILE A 279 1.21 4.31 -10.27
CA ILE A 279 2.48 4.74 -10.87
C ILE A 279 2.18 5.92 -11.78
N ILE A 280 2.50 7.12 -11.31
CA ILE A 280 2.12 8.37 -11.95
C ILE A 280 3.38 9.13 -12.34
N ASN A 281 3.60 9.32 -13.64
CA ASN A 281 4.55 10.30 -14.13
C ASN A 281 3.79 11.63 -14.29
N SER A 282 4.09 12.60 -13.43
CA SER A 282 3.41 13.90 -13.41
C SER A 282 4.09 14.97 -14.27
N TYR A 283 5.19 14.64 -14.93
CA TYR A 283 5.92 15.57 -15.78
C TYR A 283 5.24 15.70 -17.15
N ASN A 284 4.58 16.82 -17.42
CA ASN A 284 3.75 16.97 -18.63
C ASN A 284 4.51 16.84 -19.97
N ASN A 285 5.84 16.98 -19.96
CA ASN A 285 6.67 16.81 -21.16
C ASN A 285 7.44 15.47 -21.14
N THR A 286 6.90 14.42 -20.51
CA THR A 286 7.53 13.09 -20.47
C THR A 286 8.04 12.70 -21.85
N PRO A 287 9.32 12.33 -22.02
CA PRO A 287 9.82 11.79 -23.28
C PRO A 287 9.10 10.49 -23.68
N SER A 288 9.05 10.16 -24.97
CA SER A 288 8.36 8.96 -25.45
C SER A 288 8.99 7.64 -24.97
N ASP A 289 10.26 7.68 -24.56
CA ASP A 289 11.08 6.55 -24.08
C ASP A 289 11.14 6.43 -22.55
N ASN A 290 10.53 7.34 -21.79
CA ASN A 290 10.39 7.22 -20.33
C ASN A 290 9.14 6.38 -19.99
N PHE A 291 9.25 5.08 -20.18
CA PHE A 291 8.17 4.14 -19.85
C PHE A 291 7.92 4.14 -18.35
N ASN A 292 6.65 4.06 -17.91
CA ASN A 292 6.38 3.95 -16.47
C ASN A 292 6.98 2.65 -15.90
N ILE A 293 6.78 1.53 -16.61
CA ILE A 293 7.39 0.24 -16.26
C ILE A 293 8.14 -0.32 -17.48
N HIS A 294 9.39 -0.72 -17.29
CA HIS A 294 10.18 -1.41 -18.30
C HIS A 294 10.67 -2.76 -17.77
N PHE A 295 10.17 -3.84 -18.36
CA PHE A 295 10.65 -5.19 -18.08
C PHE A 295 11.90 -5.51 -18.91
N LYS A 296 13.03 -5.77 -18.23
CA LYS A 296 14.35 -5.97 -18.86
C LYS A 296 14.90 -7.39 -18.69
N GLY A 297 14.39 -8.17 -17.76
CA GLY A 297 14.85 -9.54 -17.52
C GLY A 297 14.35 -10.55 -18.57
N THR A 298 14.88 -11.77 -18.52
CA THR A 298 14.52 -12.86 -19.45
C THR A 298 13.30 -13.66 -19.01
N ASP A 299 13.05 -13.74 -17.70
CA ASP A 299 11.98 -14.54 -17.09
C ASP A 299 11.00 -13.66 -16.32
N CYS A 300 10.53 -12.59 -16.96
CA CYS A 300 9.62 -11.63 -16.35
C CYS A 300 8.17 -12.11 -16.39
N SER A 301 7.38 -11.74 -15.36
CA SER A 301 5.92 -11.87 -15.43
C SER A 301 5.17 -10.84 -14.60
N ILE A 302 3.92 -10.60 -15.00
CA ILE A 302 2.93 -9.82 -14.24
C ILE A 302 1.86 -10.78 -13.70
N ASN A 303 1.68 -10.79 -12.39
CA ASN A 303 0.67 -11.60 -11.70
C ASN A 303 -0.23 -10.69 -10.88
N LEU A 304 -1.46 -10.45 -11.35
CA LEU A 304 -2.45 -9.63 -10.66
C LEU A 304 -3.56 -10.54 -10.15
N ASP A 305 -3.72 -10.64 -8.83
CA ASP A 305 -4.74 -11.46 -8.20
C ASP A 305 -5.75 -10.59 -7.46
N ASN A 306 -6.76 -10.12 -8.20
CA ASN A 306 -7.85 -9.27 -7.74
C ASN A 306 -7.40 -8.01 -6.97
N PRO A 307 -6.48 -7.19 -7.52
CA PRO A 307 -6.11 -5.93 -6.87
C PRO A 307 -7.33 -5.00 -6.80
N LYS A 308 -7.40 -4.19 -5.74
CA LYS A 308 -8.43 -3.16 -5.60
C LYS A 308 -8.25 -2.07 -6.66
N ASN A 309 -7.01 -1.63 -6.86
CA ASN A 309 -6.66 -0.61 -7.83
C ASN A 309 -5.25 -0.86 -8.38
N LEU A 310 -5.10 -0.86 -9.70
CA LEU A 310 -3.82 -0.58 -10.35
C LEU A 310 -4.05 0.60 -11.28
N THR A 311 -3.28 1.67 -11.16
CA THR A 311 -3.35 2.83 -12.04
C THR A 311 -1.95 3.18 -12.54
N ILE A 312 -1.79 3.33 -13.84
CA ILE A 312 -0.55 3.77 -14.47
C ILE A 312 -0.87 4.93 -15.42
N TYR A 313 -0.16 6.05 -15.24
CA TYR A 313 -0.32 7.24 -16.07
C TYR A 313 1.03 7.77 -16.54
N THR A 314 1.08 8.11 -17.82
CA THR A 314 2.13 8.93 -18.44
C THR A 314 1.51 9.84 -19.50
N LYS A 315 2.10 11.02 -19.70
CA LYS A 315 1.64 11.92 -20.75
C LYS A 315 1.96 11.37 -22.13
N ASN A 316 3.24 11.15 -22.46
CA ASN A 316 3.62 10.83 -23.85
C ASN A 316 4.25 9.44 -24.04
N SER A 317 4.74 8.77 -22.99
CA SER A 317 5.37 7.45 -23.12
C SER A 317 4.35 6.30 -23.07
N ASN A 318 4.78 5.04 -23.13
CA ASN A 318 3.89 3.92 -22.88
C ASN A 318 3.91 3.55 -21.40
N VAL A 319 2.75 3.12 -20.87
CA VAL A 319 2.63 2.61 -19.50
C VAL A 319 3.56 1.42 -19.23
N LEU A 320 3.87 0.65 -20.27
CA LEU A 320 4.68 -0.54 -20.18
C LEU A 320 5.49 -0.77 -21.45
N TYR A 321 6.73 -1.23 -21.28
CA TYR A 321 7.57 -1.79 -22.33
C TYR A 321 8.32 -3.03 -21.84
N THR A 322 8.72 -3.91 -22.75
CA THR A 322 9.49 -5.13 -22.43
C THR A 322 10.53 -5.44 -23.50
N ASP A 323 11.75 -5.79 -23.07
CA ASP A 323 12.84 -6.20 -23.96
C ASP A 323 12.67 -7.65 -24.43
N ASN A 324 12.22 -8.52 -23.52
CA ASN A 324 12.00 -9.94 -23.75
C ASN A 324 10.51 -10.29 -23.67
N VAL A 325 10.18 -11.56 -23.92
CA VAL A 325 8.81 -12.05 -23.75
C VAL A 325 8.41 -11.93 -22.28
N LEU A 326 7.34 -11.18 -22.02
CA LEU A 326 6.75 -10.97 -20.70
C LEU A 326 5.45 -11.77 -20.59
N ASN A 327 5.37 -12.66 -19.61
CA ASN A 327 4.13 -13.39 -19.33
C ASN A 327 3.21 -12.53 -18.47
N PHE A 328 1.89 -12.63 -18.67
CA PHE A 328 0.93 -12.04 -17.75
C PHE A 328 -0.18 -13.00 -17.37
N ASN A 329 -0.64 -12.89 -16.12
CA ASN A 329 -1.82 -13.54 -15.58
C ASN A 329 -2.58 -12.53 -14.72
N ILE A 330 -3.79 -12.19 -15.16
CA ILE A 330 -4.61 -11.13 -14.57
C ILE A 330 -5.94 -11.74 -14.15
N LYS A 331 -6.23 -11.67 -12.85
CA LYS A 331 -7.55 -11.86 -12.27
C LYS A 331 -8.01 -10.52 -11.70
N CYS A 332 -9.14 -9.97 -12.13
CA CYS A 332 -9.60 -8.66 -11.66
C CYS A 332 -11.08 -8.37 -11.96
N SER A 333 -11.61 -7.29 -11.41
CA SER A 333 -13.00 -6.86 -11.60
C SER A 333 -13.25 -6.13 -12.92
N ARG A 334 -12.37 -5.21 -13.29
CA ARG A 334 -12.47 -4.40 -14.51
C ARG A 334 -11.10 -3.96 -14.98
N ILE A 335 -10.94 -3.83 -16.30
CA ILE A 335 -9.76 -3.30 -16.97
C ILE A 335 -10.17 -2.09 -17.82
N ASN A 336 -9.36 -1.04 -17.82
CA ASN A 336 -9.50 0.14 -18.66
C ASN A 336 -8.17 0.49 -19.34
N MET A 337 -8.23 0.94 -20.59
CA MET A 337 -7.07 1.36 -21.37
C MET A 337 -7.38 2.61 -22.19
N TRP A 338 -6.37 3.49 -22.30
CA TRP A 338 -6.42 4.66 -23.17
C TRP A 338 -5.27 4.63 -24.17
N GLN A 339 -5.58 4.91 -25.43
CA GLN A 339 -4.60 5.06 -26.49
C GLN A 339 -3.78 6.35 -26.32
N ASN A 340 -4.41 7.41 -25.79
CA ASN A 340 -3.78 8.71 -25.55
C ASN A 340 -4.03 9.18 -24.11
N SER A 341 -3.31 10.23 -23.68
CA SER A 341 -3.53 10.85 -22.37
C SER A 341 -4.03 12.29 -22.51
N THR A 342 -4.81 12.71 -21.52
CA THR A 342 -5.12 14.11 -21.26
C THR A 342 -4.08 14.69 -20.28
N GLU A 343 -4.20 15.97 -19.94
CA GLU A 343 -3.43 16.54 -18.82
C GLU A 343 -3.77 15.79 -17.53
N LEU A 344 -2.79 15.60 -16.62
CA LEU A 344 -3.00 14.83 -15.39
C LEU A 344 -4.17 15.37 -14.54
N SER A 345 -4.41 16.68 -14.56
CA SER A 345 -5.53 17.32 -13.85
C SER A 345 -6.93 16.92 -14.37
N GLN A 346 -6.99 16.33 -15.56
CA GLN A 346 -8.21 15.84 -16.22
C GLN A 346 -8.14 14.33 -16.51
N ALA A 347 -7.05 13.67 -16.14
CA ALA A 347 -6.86 12.26 -16.43
C ALA A 347 -7.65 11.41 -15.44
N GLY A 348 -8.32 10.38 -15.92
CA GLY A 348 -9.09 9.46 -15.07
C GLY A 348 -10.34 10.07 -14.43
N ASP A 349 -10.87 11.16 -14.99
CA ASP A 349 -12.18 11.75 -14.66
C ASP A 349 -13.31 11.29 -15.62
N ILE A 350 -14.57 11.66 -15.36
CA ILE A 350 -15.71 11.28 -16.20
C ILE A 350 -15.67 11.84 -17.63
N ASN A 351 -14.90 12.91 -17.87
CA ASN A 351 -14.69 13.51 -19.19
C ASN A 351 -13.55 12.81 -19.94
N ASN A 352 -12.72 12.03 -19.25
CA ASN A 352 -11.67 11.19 -19.79
C ASN A 352 -11.99 9.69 -19.66
N ILE A 353 -13.16 9.27 -20.14
CA ILE A 353 -13.53 7.85 -20.19
C ILE A 353 -12.53 7.00 -21.01
N PRO A 354 -12.37 5.70 -20.69
CA PRO A 354 -11.46 4.82 -21.42
C PRO A 354 -11.90 4.53 -22.85
N ASP A 355 -10.92 4.46 -23.75
CA ASP A 355 -11.12 4.02 -25.14
C ASP A 355 -11.53 2.55 -25.21
N TYR A 356 -10.98 1.74 -24.29
CA TYR A 356 -11.24 0.31 -24.20
C TYR A 356 -11.46 -0.13 -22.77
N TYR A 357 -12.45 -1.00 -22.57
CA TYR A 357 -12.76 -1.54 -21.26
C TYR A 357 -13.34 -2.96 -21.32
N TRP A 358 -13.08 -3.70 -20.25
CA TRP A 358 -13.60 -5.07 -20.06
C TRP A 358 -14.01 -5.26 -18.61
N TYR A 359 -15.14 -5.92 -18.40
CA TYR A 359 -15.67 -6.29 -17.08
C TYR A 359 -16.63 -7.47 -17.21
N LYS A 360 -16.96 -8.10 -16.09
CA LYS A 360 -18.04 -9.07 -15.96
C LYS A 360 -18.96 -8.60 -14.84
N GLU A 361 -20.26 -8.83 -14.96
CA GLU A 361 -21.21 -8.37 -13.94
C GLU A 361 -21.17 -9.22 -12.67
N ASN A 362 -20.97 -10.54 -12.81
CA ASN A 362 -21.15 -11.51 -11.72
C ASN A 362 -19.91 -12.38 -11.44
N ASP A 363 -18.76 -12.10 -12.05
CA ASP A 363 -17.52 -12.87 -11.87
C ASP A 363 -16.31 -11.97 -12.10
N LEU A 364 -15.11 -12.45 -11.81
CA LEU A 364 -13.86 -11.77 -12.12
C LEU A 364 -13.39 -12.12 -13.53
N ILE A 365 -12.81 -11.14 -14.22
CA ILE A 365 -12.04 -11.36 -15.44
C ILE A 365 -10.85 -12.25 -15.09
N LYS A 366 -10.56 -13.24 -15.93
CA LYS A 366 -9.33 -14.05 -15.91
C LYS A 366 -8.71 -13.98 -17.30
N LEU A 367 -7.56 -13.33 -17.42
CA LEU A 367 -6.82 -13.14 -18.66
C LEU A 367 -5.38 -13.63 -18.50
N GLY A 368 -4.89 -14.36 -19.50
CA GLY A 368 -3.51 -14.81 -19.54
C GLY A 368 -2.94 -14.71 -20.95
N GLY A 369 -1.64 -14.42 -21.05
CA GLY A 369 -1.00 -14.20 -22.33
C GLY A 369 0.46 -13.80 -22.23
N VAL A 370 0.96 -13.25 -23.34
CA VAL A 370 2.33 -12.77 -23.50
C VAL A 370 2.36 -11.38 -24.11
N ILE A 371 3.37 -10.60 -23.72
CA ILE A 371 3.68 -9.28 -24.26
C ILE A 371 5.11 -9.35 -24.82
N THR A 372 5.31 -8.80 -26.00
CA THR A 372 6.61 -8.49 -26.59
C THR A 372 6.72 -7.00 -26.84
N SER A 373 7.85 -6.51 -27.34
CA SER A 373 8.01 -5.10 -27.71
C SER A 373 7.00 -4.63 -28.78
N SER A 374 6.45 -5.53 -29.58
CA SER A 374 5.58 -5.21 -30.73
C SER A 374 4.17 -5.79 -30.67
N LEU A 375 3.88 -6.70 -29.74
CA LEU A 375 2.60 -7.41 -29.70
C LEU A 375 2.18 -7.77 -28.28
N THR A 376 0.87 -7.76 -28.05
CA THR A 376 0.22 -8.42 -26.91
C THR A 376 -0.64 -9.55 -27.45
N SER A 377 -0.45 -10.77 -26.95
CA SER A 377 -1.19 -11.96 -27.37
C SER A 377 -1.90 -12.58 -26.18
N ILE A 378 -3.23 -12.70 -26.28
CA ILE A 378 -4.07 -13.32 -25.26
C ILE A 378 -4.20 -14.80 -25.59
N THR A 379 -3.74 -15.66 -24.70
CA THR A 379 -3.79 -17.11 -24.86
C THR A 379 -4.92 -17.75 -24.05
N LYS A 380 -5.44 -17.05 -23.04
CA LYS A 380 -6.52 -17.50 -22.16
C LYS A 380 -7.42 -16.34 -21.75
N ASN A 381 -8.74 -16.53 -21.83
CA ASN A 381 -9.73 -15.62 -21.26
C ASN A 381 -10.98 -16.39 -20.80
N ASN A 382 -11.81 -15.79 -19.94
CA ASN A 382 -13.08 -16.34 -19.47
C ASN A 382 -14.31 -15.52 -19.93
N PHE A 383 -14.21 -14.79 -21.04
CA PHE A 383 -15.36 -14.06 -21.59
C PHE A 383 -16.29 -15.00 -22.35
N THR A 384 -17.59 -14.83 -22.17
CA THR A 384 -18.61 -15.54 -22.94
C THR A 384 -18.83 -14.86 -24.29
N PRO A 385 -19.36 -15.56 -25.31
CA PRO A 385 -19.68 -14.95 -26.60
C PRO A 385 -20.65 -13.77 -26.50
N SER A 386 -21.57 -13.75 -25.53
CA SER A 386 -22.50 -12.64 -25.32
C SER A 386 -21.80 -11.42 -24.70
N GLU A 387 -20.89 -11.63 -23.75
CA GLU A 387 -20.10 -10.54 -23.17
C GLU A 387 -19.25 -9.85 -24.25
N LEU A 388 -18.59 -10.62 -25.11
CA LEU A 388 -17.76 -10.12 -26.22
C LEU A 388 -18.54 -9.30 -27.27
N GLN A 389 -19.87 -9.40 -27.32
CA GLN A 389 -20.69 -8.56 -28.21
C GLN A 389 -20.94 -7.15 -27.64
N THR A 390 -20.74 -6.97 -26.34
CA THR A 390 -21.08 -5.73 -25.61
C THR A 390 -19.86 -4.97 -25.10
N LEU A 391 -18.72 -5.65 -24.96
CA LEU A 391 -17.46 -5.08 -24.50
C LEU A 391 -16.58 -4.64 -25.68
N SER A 392 -15.48 -3.94 -25.37
CA SER A 392 -14.47 -3.64 -26.38
C SER A 392 -13.91 -4.93 -27.01
N ASP A 393 -13.60 -4.90 -28.30
CA ASP A 393 -12.91 -6.01 -28.95
C ASP A 393 -11.64 -6.36 -28.18
N ILE A 394 -11.52 -7.63 -27.78
CA ILE A 394 -10.41 -8.14 -27.00
C ILE A 394 -9.07 -8.01 -27.71
N GLY A 395 -9.05 -7.89 -29.05
CA GLY A 395 -7.86 -7.55 -29.82
C GLY A 395 -7.28 -6.16 -29.50
N ASN A 396 -8.06 -5.26 -28.90
CA ASN A 396 -7.60 -3.94 -28.44
C ASN A 396 -6.91 -3.97 -27.07
N PHE A 397 -6.97 -5.10 -26.35
CA PHE A 397 -6.17 -5.30 -25.14
C PHE A 397 -4.71 -5.49 -25.56
N THR A 398 -3.97 -4.39 -25.52
CA THR A 398 -2.55 -4.35 -25.84
C THR A 398 -1.88 -3.27 -25.01
N PHE A 399 -0.64 -3.52 -24.59
CA PHE A 399 0.18 -2.52 -23.90
C PHE A 399 0.95 -1.62 -24.86
N GLN A 400 1.04 -1.99 -26.15
CA GLN A 400 1.67 -1.15 -27.16
C GLN A 400 0.86 0.14 -27.34
N ASN A 401 1.53 1.28 -27.26
CA ASN A 401 0.93 2.60 -27.47
C ASN A 401 -0.27 2.87 -26.55
N ARG A 402 -0.14 2.50 -25.26
CA ARG A 402 -1.10 2.89 -24.20
C ARG A 402 -0.47 3.87 -23.25
N LYS A 403 -1.17 4.98 -22.98
CA LYS A 403 -0.69 6.07 -22.11
C LYS A 403 -1.28 6.01 -20.71
N GLN A 404 -2.42 5.34 -20.59
CA GLN A 404 -3.08 5.11 -19.32
C GLN A 404 -3.59 3.67 -19.25
N PHE A 405 -3.51 3.08 -18.06
CA PHE A 405 -4.01 1.76 -17.77
C PHE A 405 -4.58 1.76 -16.36
N SER A 406 -5.78 1.20 -16.20
CA SER A 406 -6.27 0.92 -14.86
C SER A 406 -6.96 -0.42 -14.71
N ILE A 407 -6.90 -0.94 -13.49
CA ILE A 407 -7.69 -2.05 -12.99
C ILE A 407 -8.41 -1.61 -11.74
N GLY A 408 -9.63 -2.10 -11.58
CA GLY A 408 -10.46 -1.87 -10.41
C GLY A 408 -11.84 -1.39 -10.82
N THR A 409 -12.79 -1.51 -9.89
CA THR A 409 -14.15 -1.03 -10.10
C THR A 409 -14.70 -0.46 -8.80
N THR A 410 -15.87 0.14 -8.92
CA THR A 410 -16.65 0.64 -7.79
C THR A 410 -18.07 0.06 -7.83
N TYR A 411 -18.90 0.43 -6.85
CA TYR A 411 -20.26 -0.01 -6.69
C TYR A 411 -21.26 1.00 -7.28
N MET A 412 -22.39 0.49 -7.72
CA MET A 412 -23.50 1.29 -8.22
C MET A 412 -24.81 0.52 -8.01
N ASN A 413 -25.73 1.13 -7.27
CA ASN A 413 -27.13 0.76 -7.20
C ASN A 413 -27.93 1.67 -8.14
N ILE A 414 -28.82 1.09 -8.94
CA ILE A 414 -29.75 1.83 -9.80
C ILE A 414 -31.14 1.78 -9.17
N HIS A 415 -31.79 2.94 -9.06
CA HIS A 415 -33.19 3.01 -8.59
C HIS A 415 -34.15 2.55 -9.68
N PRO A 416 -35.44 2.33 -9.39
CA PRO A 416 -36.40 1.95 -10.42
C PRO A 416 -36.52 3.01 -11.51
N ILE A 417 -36.51 2.58 -12.77
CA ILE A 417 -36.64 3.43 -13.96
C ILE A 417 -37.77 2.88 -14.81
N ASN A 418 -38.89 3.58 -14.85
CA ASN A 418 -40.09 3.20 -15.61
C ASN A 418 -40.97 4.43 -15.91
N THR A 419 -42.08 4.20 -16.61
CA THR A 419 -42.99 5.26 -17.07
C THR A 419 -43.64 6.09 -15.95
N SER A 420 -43.64 5.62 -14.70
CA SER A 420 -44.16 6.36 -13.55
C SER A 420 -43.11 7.19 -12.81
N LYS A 421 -41.85 7.14 -13.24
CA LYS A 421 -40.73 7.88 -12.63
C LYS A 421 -40.37 9.09 -13.48
N ASN A 422 -40.04 10.21 -12.81
CA ASN A 422 -39.61 11.46 -13.42
C ASN A 422 -38.10 11.70 -13.28
N THR A 423 -37.36 10.75 -12.71
CA THR A 423 -35.91 10.83 -12.52
C THR A 423 -35.22 9.54 -12.97
N ILE A 424 -33.95 9.67 -13.33
CA ILE A 424 -32.98 8.56 -13.31
C ILE A 424 -32.09 8.81 -12.09
N SER A 425 -32.09 7.88 -11.15
CA SER A 425 -31.36 8.04 -9.89
C SER A 425 -30.73 6.72 -9.43
N GLY A 426 -29.85 6.81 -8.43
CA GLY A 426 -29.16 5.66 -7.88
C GLY A 426 -28.20 6.06 -6.76
N HIS A 427 -27.41 5.10 -6.27
CA HIS A 427 -26.31 5.36 -5.34
C HIS A 427 -24.99 4.79 -5.87
N THR A 428 -23.89 5.50 -5.68
CA THR A 428 -22.52 5.07 -6.02
C THR A 428 -21.53 5.61 -4.98
N ASP A 429 -20.25 5.75 -5.31
CA ASP A 429 -19.29 6.42 -4.44
C ASP A 429 -19.70 7.87 -4.16
N SER A 430 -19.44 8.32 -2.93
CA SER A 430 -19.62 9.72 -2.54
C SER A 430 -18.87 10.65 -3.49
N PHE A 431 -19.53 11.72 -3.94
CA PHE A 431 -18.97 12.74 -4.83
C PHE A 431 -18.50 12.22 -6.20
N ALA A 432 -18.94 11.03 -6.64
CA ALA A 432 -18.68 10.57 -7.99
C ALA A 432 -19.48 11.37 -9.02
N ASP A 433 -18.91 11.53 -10.20
CA ASP A 433 -19.63 11.96 -11.38
C ASP A 433 -20.32 10.76 -12.04
N VAL A 434 -21.53 10.95 -12.53
CA VAL A 434 -22.33 9.91 -13.20
C VAL A 434 -22.77 10.39 -14.57
N LEU A 435 -22.23 9.75 -15.62
CA LEU A 435 -22.63 9.93 -17.00
C LEU A 435 -23.84 9.03 -17.30
N ILE A 436 -24.96 9.64 -17.65
CA ILE A 436 -26.24 8.98 -17.97
C ILE A 436 -26.51 9.11 -19.46
N LYS A 437 -26.68 7.97 -20.15
CA LYS A 437 -27.02 7.92 -21.57
C LYS A 437 -28.30 7.10 -21.80
N TYR A 438 -29.23 7.67 -22.54
CA TYR A 438 -30.43 6.98 -23.02
C TYR A 438 -30.93 7.68 -24.28
N ASN A 439 -31.44 6.92 -25.25
CA ASN A 439 -31.82 7.46 -26.57
C ASN A 439 -30.68 8.33 -27.17
N SER A 440 -30.93 9.63 -27.38
CA SER A 440 -29.94 10.62 -27.83
C SER A 440 -29.43 11.54 -26.72
N THR A 441 -29.85 11.32 -25.47
CA THR A 441 -29.46 12.12 -24.31
C THR A 441 -28.15 11.61 -23.71
N SER A 442 -27.29 12.55 -23.29
CA SER A 442 -26.03 12.30 -22.59
C SER A 442 -25.81 13.41 -21.59
N GLU A 443 -25.97 13.12 -20.30
CA GLU A 443 -25.93 14.12 -19.22
C GLU A 443 -25.00 13.63 -18.10
N ILE A 444 -24.32 14.58 -17.44
CA ILE A 444 -23.48 14.29 -16.28
C ILE A 444 -24.13 14.92 -15.05
N VAL A 445 -24.29 14.13 -14.01
CA VAL A 445 -24.75 14.57 -12.69
C VAL A 445 -23.73 14.17 -11.63
N ASN A 446 -23.73 14.85 -10.49
CA ASN A 446 -22.84 14.55 -9.37
C ASN A 446 -23.60 13.80 -8.28
N ALA A 447 -22.95 12.83 -7.67
CA ALA A 447 -23.42 12.19 -6.46
C ALA A 447 -23.14 13.08 -5.23
N ASP A 448 -24.00 12.99 -4.22
CA ASP A 448 -23.81 13.67 -2.95
C ASP A 448 -22.82 12.93 -2.02
N ASP A 449 -22.77 13.32 -0.75
CA ASP A 449 -21.91 12.72 0.27
C ASP A 449 -22.33 11.29 0.67
N ASN A 450 -23.59 10.92 0.46
CA ASN A 450 -24.10 9.56 0.62
C ASN A 450 -24.00 8.73 -0.67
N GLY A 451 -23.59 9.37 -1.77
CA GLY A 451 -23.46 8.74 -3.08
C GLY A 451 -24.75 8.77 -3.90
N LEU A 452 -25.81 9.44 -3.45
CA LEU A 452 -27.06 9.59 -4.20
C LEU A 452 -26.82 10.52 -5.40
N PHE A 453 -27.19 10.06 -6.59
CA PHE A 453 -27.23 10.89 -7.80
C PHE A 453 -28.65 10.92 -8.36
N GLU A 454 -29.04 12.05 -8.95
CA GLU A 454 -30.36 12.23 -9.55
C GLU A 454 -30.29 13.07 -10.81
N TYR A 455 -30.97 12.62 -11.87
CA TYR A 455 -31.19 13.35 -13.09
C TYR A 455 -32.69 13.49 -13.36
N ASN A 456 -33.17 14.74 -13.47
CA ASN A 456 -34.56 15.03 -13.76
C ASN A 456 -34.87 14.81 -15.25
N LEU A 457 -35.81 13.91 -15.54
CA LEU A 457 -36.22 13.61 -16.89
C LEU A 457 -37.06 14.76 -17.47
N PRO A 458 -36.76 15.24 -18.70
CA PRO A 458 -37.60 16.23 -19.37
C PRO A 458 -38.96 15.66 -19.80
N SER A 459 -39.06 14.35 -19.97
CA SER A 459 -40.28 13.60 -20.28
C SER A 459 -40.17 12.16 -19.78
N THR A 460 -41.31 11.49 -19.60
CA THR A 460 -41.35 10.08 -19.16
C THR A 460 -40.55 9.18 -20.11
N ILE A 461 -39.72 8.32 -19.53
CA ILE A 461 -38.97 7.30 -20.29
C ILE A 461 -39.90 6.16 -20.69
N SER A 462 -39.88 5.78 -21.98
CA SER A 462 -40.68 4.66 -22.48
C SER A 462 -40.13 3.31 -22.02
N ASP A 463 -40.96 2.27 -22.06
CA ASP A 463 -40.51 0.89 -21.90
C ASP A 463 -39.61 0.47 -23.08
N ASN A 464 -38.74 -0.51 -22.84
CA ASN A 464 -37.71 -0.99 -23.77
C ASN A 464 -36.65 0.05 -24.16
N THR A 465 -36.48 1.10 -23.35
CA THR A 465 -35.39 2.05 -23.49
C THR A 465 -34.15 1.52 -22.78
N LYS A 466 -33.03 1.48 -23.50
CA LYS A 466 -31.72 1.17 -22.92
C LYS A 466 -31.17 2.39 -22.20
N VAL A 467 -30.76 2.23 -20.95
CA VAL A 467 -30.10 3.27 -20.15
C VAL A 467 -28.72 2.75 -19.74
N GLU A 468 -27.68 3.52 -20.06
CA GLU A 468 -26.30 3.26 -19.67
C GLU A 468 -25.87 4.32 -18.65
N LEU A 469 -25.32 3.86 -17.52
CA LEU A 469 -24.80 4.70 -16.46
C LEU A 469 -23.32 4.36 -16.25
N THR A 470 -22.46 5.38 -16.21
CA THR A 470 -21.05 5.24 -15.87
C THR A 470 -20.70 6.18 -14.74
N SER A 471 -20.16 5.65 -13.63
CA SER A 471 -19.67 6.45 -12.51
C SER A 471 -18.15 6.45 -12.42
N ASN A 472 -17.61 7.56 -11.92
CA ASN A 472 -16.19 7.77 -11.66
C ASN A 472 -16.00 8.84 -10.57
N VAL A 473 -15.08 8.60 -9.63
CA VAL A 473 -14.56 9.67 -8.77
C VAL A 473 -13.41 10.34 -9.52
N SER A 474 -13.46 11.66 -9.69
CA SER A 474 -12.47 12.41 -10.48
C SER A 474 -11.03 12.09 -10.08
N GLY A 475 -10.19 11.76 -11.06
CA GLY A 475 -8.77 11.43 -10.86
C GLY A 475 -8.51 10.01 -10.32
N SER A 476 -9.55 9.19 -10.09
CA SER A 476 -9.39 7.83 -9.58
C SER A 476 -8.95 6.82 -10.65
N PHE A 477 -9.23 7.11 -11.93
CA PHE A 477 -9.11 6.17 -13.06
C PHE A 477 -9.97 4.90 -12.90
N ILE A 478 -10.86 4.85 -11.91
CA ILE A 478 -11.75 3.73 -11.63
C ILE A 478 -13.15 4.06 -12.14
N TYR A 479 -13.78 3.09 -12.79
CA TYR A 479 -15.09 3.24 -13.42
C TYR A 479 -16.01 2.08 -13.05
N LYS A 480 -17.30 2.35 -12.94
CA LYS A 480 -18.36 1.34 -12.96
C LYS A 480 -19.34 1.71 -14.05
N THR A 481 -19.60 0.78 -14.97
CA THR A 481 -20.61 0.92 -16.00
C THR A 481 -21.71 -0.10 -15.75
N ARG A 482 -22.96 0.31 -15.84
CA ARG A 482 -24.14 -0.56 -15.81
C ARG A 482 -25.05 -0.20 -16.97
N THR A 483 -25.67 -1.20 -17.56
CA THR A 483 -26.69 -1.03 -18.60
C THR A 483 -27.96 -1.75 -18.16
N ILE A 484 -29.09 -1.06 -18.21
CA ILE A 484 -30.41 -1.62 -17.94
C ILE A 484 -31.36 -1.36 -19.12
N THR A 485 -32.47 -2.08 -19.14
CA THR A 485 -33.60 -1.86 -20.06
C THR A 485 -34.83 -1.57 -19.24
N THR A 486 -35.59 -0.52 -19.59
CA THR A 486 -36.83 -0.17 -18.92
C THR A 486 -37.98 -1.13 -19.28
N PRO A 487 -38.94 -1.40 -18.38
CA PRO A 487 -38.96 -0.96 -16.99
C PRO A 487 -37.92 -1.72 -16.15
N PHE A 488 -37.19 -0.99 -15.32
CA PHE A 488 -36.29 -1.53 -14.32
C PHE A 488 -36.90 -1.32 -12.94
N THR A 489 -36.97 -2.37 -12.14
CA THR A 489 -37.72 -2.38 -10.88
C THR A 489 -36.86 -2.09 -9.64
N GLY A 490 -35.62 -1.64 -9.83
CA GLY A 490 -34.66 -1.45 -8.75
C GLY A 490 -33.98 -2.76 -8.35
N GLU A 491 -33.09 -2.69 -7.36
CA GLU A 491 -32.24 -3.77 -6.92
C GLU A 491 -31.82 -3.62 -5.45
N LEU A 492 -31.39 -4.73 -4.84
CA LEU A 492 -30.77 -4.77 -3.53
C LEU A 492 -29.25 -4.79 -3.71
N THR A 493 -28.52 -3.92 -3.04
CA THR A 493 -27.06 -3.80 -3.21
C THR A 493 -26.35 -3.57 -1.88
N LEU A 494 -25.32 -4.37 -1.62
CA LEU A 494 -24.29 -4.11 -0.62
C LEU A 494 -23.26 -3.17 -1.26
N LEU A 495 -23.27 -1.89 -0.88
CA LEU A 495 -22.39 -0.87 -1.48
C LEU A 495 -21.00 -0.87 -0.89
N ASP A 496 -20.87 -1.12 0.41
CA ASP A 496 -19.58 -1.05 1.08
C ASP A 496 -19.56 -1.90 2.35
N ALA A 497 -18.39 -2.47 2.63
CA ALA A 497 -18.02 -3.13 3.86
C ALA A 497 -16.55 -2.84 4.14
N ASN A 498 -16.17 -2.63 5.41
CA ASN A 498 -14.80 -2.19 5.72
C ASN A 498 -13.72 -3.16 5.21
N PRO A 499 -12.58 -2.64 4.72
CA PRO A 499 -11.54 -3.44 4.09
C PRO A 499 -10.67 -4.24 5.07
N SER A 500 -10.55 -3.82 6.34
CA SER A 500 -9.77 -4.52 7.37
C SER A 500 -10.36 -4.32 8.76
N ILE A 501 -10.11 -5.27 9.66
CA ILE A 501 -10.60 -5.28 11.04
C ILE A 501 -9.45 -5.64 11.97
N ASP A 502 -9.10 -4.72 12.87
CA ASP A 502 -8.16 -4.95 13.95
C ASP A 502 -8.89 -5.06 15.29
N PHE A 503 -8.40 -5.94 16.15
CA PHE A 503 -8.91 -6.11 17.51
C PHE A 503 -8.01 -5.41 18.53
N SER A 504 -8.65 -4.84 19.54
CA SER A 504 -8.00 -4.24 20.71
C SER A 504 -7.27 -5.32 21.52
N PHE A 505 -6.18 -4.96 22.20
CA PHE A 505 -5.54 -5.81 23.21
C PHE A 505 -6.20 -5.69 24.59
N VAL A 506 -7.20 -4.82 24.74
CA VAL A 506 -7.99 -4.65 25.96
C VAL A 506 -9.34 -5.35 25.77
N PRO A 507 -9.67 -6.36 26.58
CA PRO A 507 -10.94 -7.07 26.47
C PRO A 507 -12.12 -6.22 26.98
N ILE A 508 -13.33 -6.65 26.63
CA ILE A 508 -14.58 -6.06 27.13
C ILE A 508 -14.77 -6.51 28.58
N GLY A 509 -14.61 -5.60 29.54
CA GLY A 509 -14.72 -5.90 30.97
C GLY A 509 -13.74 -7.01 31.41
N ASP A 510 -14.19 -7.86 32.34
CA ASP A 510 -13.41 -9.00 32.84
C ASP A 510 -13.66 -10.27 32.01
N THR A 511 -13.53 -10.16 30.68
CA THR A 511 -13.70 -11.28 29.73
C THR A 511 -12.43 -11.56 28.92
N TYR A 512 -12.48 -12.56 28.04
CA TYR A 512 -11.48 -12.81 27.00
C TYR A 512 -12.01 -12.46 25.60
N ILE A 513 -12.99 -11.56 25.53
CA ILE A 513 -13.58 -11.08 24.28
C ILE A 513 -13.02 -9.69 23.99
N PHE A 514 -12.39 -9.55 22.83
CA PHE A 514 -11.69 -8.35 22.41
C PHE A 514 -12.50 -7.60 21.34
N PRO A 515 -12.81 -6.32 21.58
CA PRO A 515 -13.56 -5.50 20.64
C PRO A 515 -12.68 -5.08 19.47
N LYS A 516 -13.31 -4.59 18.41
CA LYS A 516 -12.60 -3.92 17.32
C LYS A 516 -11.98 -2.61 17.79
N VAL A 517 -10.91 -2.18 17.16
CA VAL A 517 -10.27 -0.88 17.45
C VAL A 517 -11.14 0.31 17.02
N SER A 518 -11.99 0.12 16.00
CA SER A 518 -12.88 1.13 15.41
C SER A 518 -14.26 0.54 15.10
N ASP A 519 -15.24 1.43 14.91
CA ASP A 519 -16.57 1.05 14.43
C ASP A 519 -16.48 0.52 12.98
N LEU A 520 -17.40 -0.37 12.62
CA LEU A 520 -17.58 -0.94 11.28
C LEU A 520 -18.87 -0.37 10.68
N LYS A 521 -18.87 -0.08 9.38
CA LYS A 521 -20.06 0.33 8.65
C LYS A 521 -20.36 -0.67 7.55
N THR A 522 -21.63 -0.97 7.38
CA THR A 522 -22.12 -1.74 6.23
C THR A 522 -23.21 -0.91 5.55
N LYS A 523 -22.97 -0.53 4.29
CA LYS A 523 -23.89 0.32 3.53
C LYS A 523 -24.73 -0.51 2.57
N ILE A 524 -26.04 -0.42 2.69
CA ILE A 524 -26.97 -1.22 1.89
C ILE A 524 -28.01 -0.29 1.27
N VAL A 525 -28.34 -0.54 0.00
CA VAL A 525 -29.44 0.13 -0.68
C VAL A 525 -30.44 -0.90 -1.14
N ASP A 526 -31.68 -0.78 -0.65
CA ASP A 526 -32.83 -1.48 -1.21
C ASP A 526 -33.64 -0.49 -2.05
N SER A 527 -33.55 -0.62 -3.37
CA SER A 527 -34.31 0.20 -4.31
C SER A 527 -35.46 -0.57 -4.98
N ARG A 528 -35.71 -1.83 -4.58
CA ARG A 528 -36.72 -2.70 -5.22
C ARG A 528 -38.13 -2.12 -5.07
N LEU A 529 -38.87 -2.01 -6.17
CA LEU A 529 -40.30 -1.65 -6.14
C LEU A 529 -41.15 -2.72 -5.46
N SER A 530 -40.86 -3.98 -5.79
CA SER A 530 -41.46 -5.15 -5.15
C SER A 530 -40.50 -5.65 -4.08
N SER A 531 -40.38 -4.90 -2.97
CA SER A 531 -39.50 -5.27 -1.87
C SER A 531 -40.13 -6.35 -0.98
N SER A 532 -39.25 -7.09 -0.35
CA SER A 532 -39.48 -8.15 0.62
C SER A 532 -38.41 -8.04 1.70
N ASP A 533 -38.65 -8.64 2.87
CA ASP A 533 -37.60 -8.78 3.89
C ASP A 533 -36.36 -9.44 3.27
N TRP A 534 -35.18 -9.02 3.68
CA TRP A 534 -33.90 -9.51 3.16
C TRP A 534 -32.93 -9.79 4.32
N LYS A 535 -31.86 -10.52 4.05
CA LYS A 535 -30.88 -10.96 5.06
C LYS A 535 -29.47 -10.56 4.69
N LEU A 536 -28.71 -10.11 5.68
CA LEU A 536 -27.25 -10.01 5.60
C LEU A 536 -26.64 -11.25 6.25
N TYR A 537 -25.78 -11.92 5.52
CA TYR A 537 -24.99 -13.05 6.02
C TYR A 537 -23.54 -12.64 6.24
N ALA A 538 -22.90 -13.27 7.21
CA ALA A 538 -21.46 -13.22 7.41
C ALA A 538 -20.87 -14.63 7.55
N TYR A 539 -19.67 -14.83 7.03
CA TYR A 539 -18.89 -16.06 7.18
C TYR A 539 -17.39 -15.80 6.99
N ILE A 540 -16.54 -16.77 7.31
CA ILE A 540 -15.09 -16.70 7.13
C ILE A 540 -14.59 -17.75 6.15
N ASN A 541 -13.53 -17.47 5.38
CA ASN A 541 -12.90 -18.50 4.52
C ASN A 541 -12.36 -19.69 5.34
N ASN A 542 -11.70 -19.40 6.46
CA ASN A 542 -11.08 -20.36 7.36
C ASN A 542 -10.98 -19.76 8.78
N PRO A 543 -10.77 -20.60 9.81
CA PRO A 543 -10.41 -20.12 11.15
C PRO A 543 -9.20 -19.18 11.08
N LEU A 544 -9.09 -18.28 12.06
CA LEU A 544 -7.92 -17.41 12.19
C LEU A 544 -6.65 -18.26 12.21
N THR A 545 -5.82 -18.11 11.18
CA THR A 545 -4.65 -18.98 10.97
C THR A 545 -3.40 -18.14 10.85
N SER A 546 -2.33 -18.55 11.53
CA SER A 546 -1.03 -17.89 11.44
C SER A 546 -0.20 -18.38 10.25
N SER A 547 0.86 -17.64 9.92
CA SER A 547 1.79 -18.03 8.85
C SER A 547 2.51 -19.35 9.12
N LEU A 548 2.69 -19.72 10.39
CA LEU A 548 3.23 -21.03 10.81
C LEU A 548 2.16 -22.13 10.93
N GLY A 549 0.91 -21.82 10.62
CA GLY A 549 -0.19 -22.79 10.61
C GLY A 549 -0.86 -23.01 11.97
N TYR A 550 -0.64 -22.14 12.96
CA TYR A 550 -1.41 -22.16 14.20
C TYR A 550 -2.83 -21.66 13.93
N THR A 551 -3.86 -22.38 14.37
CA THR A 551 -5.25 -21.99 14.18
C THR A 551 -5.92 -21.62 15.50
N LEU A 552 -6.80 -20.62 15.47
CA LEU A 552 -7.72 -20.27 16.57
C LEU A 552 -9.13 -20.67 16.12
N GLU A 553 -9.58 -21.84 16.57
CA GLU A 553 -10.86 -22.41 16.16
C GLU A 553 -12.01 -21.68 16.85
N ASN A 554 -13.04 -21.27 16.09
CA ASN A 554 -14.21 -20.56 16.62
C ASN A 554 -13.91 -19.21 17.32
N ALA A 555 -12.69 -18.66 17.16
CA ALA A 555 -12.29 -17.43 17.84
C ALA A 555 -12.89 -16.15 17.23
N LEU A 556 -13.38 -16.19 15.99
CA LEU A 556 -14.13 -15.06 15.41
C LEU A 556 -15.62 -15.22 15.70
N VAL A 557 -16.17 -14.28 16.46
CA VAL A 557 -17.61 -14.22 16.76
C VAL A 557 -18.21 -12.94 16.21
N PHE A 558 -19.53 -12.90 16.05
CA PHE A 558 -20.27 -11.74 15.59
C PHE A 558 -21.39 -11.42 16.58
N LYS A 559 -21.34 -10.25 17.20
CA LYS A 559 -22.36 -9.78 18.13
C LYS A 559 -23.39 -8.89 17.42
N LYS A 560 -24.61 -9.39 17.26
CA LYS A 560 -25.71 -8.70 16.59
C LYS A 560 -26.23 -7.51 17.40
N PHE A 561 -27.09 -6.71 16.78
CA PHE A 561 -27.68 -5.53 17.43
C PHE A 561 -28.52 -5.87 18.66
N ASP A 562 -29.18 -7.03 18.67
CA ASP A 562 -29.96 -7.58 19.79
C ASP A 562 -29.12 -8.27 20.88
N ASP A 563 -27.78 -8.15 20.81
CA ASP A 563 -26.81 -8.76 21.72
C ASP A 563 -26.65 -10.29 21.58
N GLU A 564 -27.30 -10.94 20.61
CA GLU A 564 -26.99 -12.32 20.26
C GLU A 564 -25.56 -12.40 19.70
N THR A 565 -24.74 -13.32 20.23
CA THR A 565 -23.41 -13.60 19.71
C THR A 565 -23.42 -14.95 19.00
N ILE A 566 -22.95 -14.95 17.75
CA ILE A 566 -22.79 -16.16 16.94
C ILE A 566 -21.30 -16.39 16.61
N ILE A 567 -20.90 -17.65 16.45
CA ILE A 567 -19.55 -17.99 15.97
C ILE A 567 -19.54 -17.89 14.45
N LEU A 568 -18.55 -17.20 13.89
CA LEU A 568 -18.33 -17.18 12.45
C LEU A 568 -17.56 -18.44 12.02
N THR A 569 -18.10 -19.13 11.02
CA THR A 569 -17.48 -20.30 10.39
C THR A 569 -17.48 -20.12 8.88
N SER A 570 -17.06 -21.12 8.12
CA SER A 570 -17.22 -21.13 6.67
C SER A 570 -18.66 -21.29 6.20
N THR A 571 -19.61 -21.52 7.11
CA THR A 571 -21.04 -21.55 6.79
C THR A 571 -21.64 -20.15 6.96
N PRO A 572 -22.24 -19.58 5.90
CA PRO A 572 -23.04 -18.36 5.97
C PRO A 572 -24.05 -18.36 7.12
N THR A 573 -23.96 -17.35 7.97
CA THR A 573 -24.91 -17.16 9.08
C THR A 573 -25.52 -15.77 9.04
N ILE A 574 -26.82 -15.68 9.33
CA ILE A 574 -27.56 -14.42 9.32
C ILE A 574 -27.08 -13.54 10.47
N VAL A 575 -26.63 -12.34 10.13
CA VAL A 575 -26.20 -11.31 11.10
C VAL A 575 -27.16 -10.13 11.17
N TYR A 576 -27.99 -9.94 10.15
CA TYR A 576 -29.02 -8.89 10.13
C TYR A 576 -30.20 -9.30 9.24
N THR A 577 -31.39 -8.78 9.54
CA THR A 577 -32.59 -8.92 8.71
C THR A 577 -33.15 -7.54 8.45
N GLY A 578 -33.07 -7.11 7.19
CA GLY A 578 -33.73 -5.89 6.73
C GLY A 578 -35.19 -6.16 6.41
N LYS A 579 -35.98 -5.09 6.45
CA LYS A 579 -37.43 -5.14 6.25
C LYS A 579 -37.83 -4.69 4.86
N ASN A 580 -38.95 -5.23 4.39
CA ASN A 580 -39.67 -4.70 3.25
C ASN A 580 -39.81 -3.17 3.39
N ASN A 581 -39.36 -2.44 2.38
CA ASN A 581 -39.39 -0.97 2.33
C ASN A 581 -40.65 -0.41 1.63
N GLU A 582 -41.63 -1.26 1.34
CA GLU A 582 -42.89 -0.90 0.66
C GLU A 582 -42.69 -0.24 -0.72
N GLY A 583 -41.57 -0.53 -1.39
CA GLY A 583 -41.22 0.03 -2.70
C GLY A 583 -40.64 1.44 -2.64
N ILE A 584 -40.34 1.94 -1.45
CA ILE A 584 -39.65 3.21 -1.21
C ILE A 584 -38.16 2.93 -1.06
N VAL A 585 -37.34 3.60 -1.86
CA VAL A 585 -35.88 3.45 -1.78
C VAL A 585 -35.41 3.69 -0.34
N ASN A 586 -34.70 2.70 0.21
CA ASN A 586 -34.12 2.76 1.53
C ASN A 586 -32.60 2.66 1.43
N PHE A 587 -31.91 3.67 1.98
CA PHE A 587 -30.47 3.65 2.20
C PHE A 587 -30.22 3.38 3.67
N GLU A 588 -29.57 2.24 3.97
CA GLU A 588 -29.38 1.76 5.33
C GLU A 588 -27.88 1.66 5.67
N ASP A 589 -27.47 2.46 6.66
CA ASP A 589 -26.14 2.47 7.22
C ASP A 589 -26.13 1.68 8.54
N LEU A 590 -25.72 0.42 8.47
CA LEU A 590 -25.56 -0.42 9.67
C LEU A 590 -24.25 -0.04 10.37
N ASN A 591 -24.36 0.67 11.50
CA ASN A 591 -23.21 1.07 12.30
C ASN A 591 -22.94 0.06 13.42
N TRP A 592 -21.95 -0.80 13.22
CA TRP A 592 -21.50 -1.74 14.24
C TRP A 592 -20.45 -1.07 15.11
N SER A 593 -20.84 -0.70 16.33
CA SER A 593 -19.90 -0.16 17.32
C SER A 593 -18.71 -1.10 17.55
N LYS A 594 -17.64 -0.61 18.20
CA LYS A 594 -16.48 -1.44 18.61
C LYS A 594 -16.85 -2.80 19.23
N GLU A 595 -17.94 -2.85 20.01
CA GLU A 595 -18.44 -4.03 20.71
C GLU A 595 -19.61 -4.76 19.99
N LYS A 596 -20.01 -4.33 18.79
CA LYS A 596 -21.03 -4.97 17.94
C LYS A 596 -20.42 -5.40 16.60
N GLY A 597 -21.00 -6.37 15.91
CA GLY A 597 -20.38 -6.94 14.71
C GLY A 597 -19.26 -7.93 15.06
N PRO A 598 -18.20 -8.06 14.23
CA PRO A 598 -17.10 -8.99 14.50
C PRO A 598 -16.36 -8.66 15.79
N LEU A 599 -16.02 -9.69 16.58
CA LEU A 599 -15.22 -9.65 17.81
C LEU A 599 -14.28 -10.85 17.83
N LEU A 600 -13.20 -10.76 18.60
CA LEU A 600 -12.26 -11.85 18.83
C LEU A 600 -12.52 -12.46 20.22
N ASP A 601 -12.89 -13.73 20.28
CA ASP A 601 -13.12 -14.47 21.53
C ASP A 601 -11.98 -15.48 21.75
N LEU A 602 -11.15 -15.21 22.76
CA LEU A 602 -10.03 -16.08 23.16
C LEU A 602 -10.35 -16.86 24.45
N THR A 603 -11.63 -17.06 24.78
CA THR A 603 -12.00 -17.80 26.01
C THR A 603 -11.47 -19.23 26.02
N ASN A 604 -11.34 -19.87 24.85
CA ASN A 604 -10.88 -21.26 24.70
C ASN A 604 -9.53 -21.41 23.99
N ASP A 605 -8.90 -20.31 23.58
CA ASP A 605 -7.69 -20.32 22.76
C ASP A 605 -6.63 -19.35 23.31
N ALA A 606 -5.38 -19.57 22.93
CA ALA A 606 -4.27 -18.68 23.30
C ALA A 606 -3.46 -18.28 22.07
N LEU A 607 -3.10 -17.01 21.99
CA LEU A 607 -2.18 -16.52 20.95
C LEU A 607 -0.78 -17.07 21.19
N VAL A 608 -0.15 -17.55 20.13
CA VAL A 608 1.27 -17.89 20.14
C VAL A 608 2.08 -16.59 20.02
N ALA A 609 3.12 -16.48 20.85
CA ALA A 609 3.96 -15.29 20.85
C ALA A 609 4.69 -15.11 19.51
N ASN A 610 4.68 -13.87 19.00
CA ASN A 610 5.24 -13.47 17.71
C ASN A 610 4.52 -14.02 16.46
N GLU A 611 3.28 -14.47 16.59
CA GLU A 611 2.44 -14.85 15.45
C GLU A 611 1.41 -13.76 15.14
N GLU A 612 1.07 -13.64 13.85
CA GLU A 612 -0.07 -12.88 13.37
C GLU A 612 -1.07 -13.85 12.75
N TYR A 613 -2.37 -13.65 13.04
CA TYR A 613 -3.45 -14.55 12.61
C TYR A 613 -4.37 -13.83 11.63
N PHE A 614 -4.75 -14.53 10.56
CA PHE A 614 -5.52 -13.94 9.46
C PHE A 614 -6.73 -14.81 9.10
N ALA A 615 -7.82 -14.13 8.72
CA ALA A 615 -9.01 -14.70 8.11
C ALA A 615 -9.75 -13.58 7.35
N THR A 616 -10.51 -13.95 6.33
CA THR A 616 -11.34 -13.01 5.57
C THR A 616 -12.79 -13.21 5.97
N ILE A 617 -13.44 -12.14 6.46
CA ILE A 617 -14.88 -12.13 6.71
C ILE A 617 -15.59 -11.67 5.43
N TYR A 618 -16.48 -12.51 4.91
CA TYR A 618 -17.31 -12.20 3.76
C TYR A 618 -18.70 -11.81 4.20
N PHE A 619 -19.25 -10.77 3.56
CA PHE A 619 -20.64 -10.37 3.68
C PHE A 619 -21.35 -10.59 2.35
N TYR A 620 -22.57 -11.10 2.38
CA TYR A 620 -23.46 -11.06 1.23
C TYR A 620 -24.90 -10.87 1.67
N ILE A 621 -25.70 -10.40 0.73
CA ILE A 621 -27.12 -10.11 0.90
C ILE A 621 -27.95 -11.11 0.09
N GLU A 622 -29.09 -11.52 0.65
CA GLU A 622 -30.06 -12.40 0.00
C GLU A 622 -31.47 -11.90 0.30
N GLU A 623 -32.38 -12.11 -0.65
CA GLU A 623 -33.82 -11.92 -0.48
C GLU A 623 -34.46 -13.09 0.27
#